data_AF-A0AAN8LXW6-F1
#
_entry.id   AF-A0AAN8LXW6-F1
#
_cell.length_a   1.000
_cell.length_b   1.000
_cell.length_c   1.000
_cell.angle_alpha   90.00
_cell.angle_beta   90.00
_cell.angle_gamma   90.00
#
_symmetry.space_group_name_H-M   'P 1'
#
loop_
_entity.id
_entity.type
_entity.pdbx_description
1 polymer ?
#
loop_
_entity_poly.entity_id
_entity_poly.type
_entity_poly.pdbx_seq_one_letter_code
_entity_poly.pdbx_strand_id
1 'polypeptide(L)'
;MMRRKEWGPSLFFPNFVWAIRDFTLLLEIDGRNVTEDDYLEHSLELKKVLGHLVNTYVETIAKGAVPCLENAVLAMAQIENQAAVDEGLAVYQRGMEEVKALFPVDMGQISAHHLRSDHQATQRSFKDENWDFLKALAEATAKDYTDLLIQNEEVSEKKCKALLEKLSAPMAQKIIGGIYATPGGYELYCNHHDNMVAQYRAEHNKGVRTKEILEQFLREKSLEKNSILQADKKLTENEKNIHEKRALAEQAVKMEAEKMEAEKQQQLEKLTQERKRSHQEGIRQLEAKMGQEAKEKQQELERAIDRKLQEQEKLMAKVFMEKEAVMKVEIQSLREKEAKREEKEEESRNSRAITQGIVEDVSNGFGHYFNYRKAREELKALVLKARIDQWRELMS
;
A
#
# COMPACT_ATOMS: atom_id res chain seq x y z
N MET A 1 138.64 -44.86 41.42
CA MET A 1 138.61 -43.41 41.11
C MET A 1 137.57 -43.20 40.01
N MET A 2 136.54 -42.36 40.07
CA MET A 2 135.99 -41.43 41.05
C MET A 2 134.47 -41.62 41.11
N ARG A 3 133.88 -41.21 42.24
CA ARG A 3 132.54 -41.52 42.73
C ARG A 3 131.38 -40.98 41.87
N ARG A 4 130.35 -41.83 41.73
CA ARG A 4 128.98 -41.46 41.37
C ARG A 4 128.44 -40.56 42.50
N LYS A 5 128.16 -39.28 42.22
CA LYS A 5 127.44 -38.40 43.17
C LYS A 5 125.96 -38.78 43.12
N GLU A 6 125.49 -39.41 44.18
CA GLU A 6 124.06 -39.55 44.46
C GLU A 6 123.49 -38.17 44.78
N TRP A 7 122.48 -37.74 44.02
CA TRP A 7 121.72 -36.53 44.29
C TRP A 7 120.32 -36.97 44.77
N GLY A 8 120.03 -36.77 46.05
CA GLY A 8 118.73 -37.08 46.63
C GLY A 8 117.64 -36.08 46.17
N PRO A 9 116.34 -36.46 46.20
CA PRO A 9 115.23 -35.63 45.72
C PRO A 9 115.01 -34.31 46.48
N SER A 10 115.73 -34.07 47.57
CA SER A 10 115.52 -32.93 48.48
C SER A 10 116.35 -31.67 48.15
N LEU A 11 117.15 -31.65 47.08
CA LEU A 11 117.94 -30.48 46.67
C LEU A 11 117.33 -29.64 45.53
N PHE A 12 116.21 -30.06 44.94
CA PHE A 12 115.53 -29.31 43.85
C PHE A 12 114.29 -28.54 44.31
N PHE A 13 113.78 -28.77 45.52
CA PHE A 13 112.65 -28.06 46.12
C PHE A 13 113.20 -27.18 47.25
N PRO A 14 113.32 -25.85 47.10
CA PRO A 14 112.30 -24.92 46.59
C PRO A 14 112.68 -24.21 45.29
N ASN A 15 113.93 -24.30 44.81
CA ASN A 15 114.39 -23.49 43.68
C ASN A 15 113.74 -23.86 42.35
N PHE A 16 113.30 -25.11 42.14
CA PHE A 16 112.55 -25.49 40.93
C PHE A 16 111.11 -24.95 40.97
N VAL A 17 110.47 -24.95 42.15
CA VAL A 17 109.14 -24.33 42.33
C VAL A 17 109.24 -22.82 42.22
N TRP A 18 110.31 -22.21 42.73
CA TRP A 18 110.59 -20.77 42.56
C TRP A 18 111.01 -20.44 41.13
N ALA A 19 111.72 -21.31 40.40
CA ALA A 19 112.04 -21.11 38.99
C ALA A 19 110.81 -21.28 38.08
N ILE A 20 109.85 -22.14 38.45
CA ILE A 20 108.55 -22.24 37.75
C ILE A 20 107.61 -21.09 38.16
N ARG A 21 107.66 -20.62 39.41
CA ARG A 21 106.93 -19.45 39.89
C ARG A 21 107.49 -18.13 39.32
N ASP A 22 108.82 -18.03 39.18
CA ASP A 22 109.57 -16.89 38.62
C ASP A 22 109.74 -17.02 37.10
N PHE A 23 109.40 -18.17 36.49
CA PHE A 23 108.72 -18.20 35.20
C PHE A 23 107.30 -17.66 35.40
N THR A 24 107.22 -16.42 35.89
CA THR A 24 106.03 -15.60 35.83
C THR A 24 105.56 -15.72 34.40
N LEU A 25 104.45 -16.42 34.21
CA LEU A 25 103.58 -16.16 33.09
C LEU A 25 103.29 -14.67 33.19
N LEU A 26 104.08 -13.87 32.48
CA LEU A 26 103.66 -12.55 32.10
C LEU A 26 102.36 -12.86 31.38
N LEU A 27 101.24 -12.59 32.04
CA LEU A 27 99.92 -12.69 31.46
C LEU A 27 99.85 -11.56 30.44
N GLU A 28 100.64 -11.70 29.39
CA GLU A 28 100.97 -10.67 28.44
C GLU A 28 101.01 -11.35 27.07
N ILE A 29 100.09 -10.93 26.20
CA ILE A 29 100.00 -11.37 24.81
C ILE A 29 100.19 -10.11 23.96
N ASP A 30 101.14 -10.13 23.03
CA ASP A 30 101.48 -8.99 22.15
C ASP A 30 101.72 -7.66 22.90
N GLY A 31 102.34 -7.71 24.07
CA GLY A 31 102.67 -6.50 24.85
C GLY A 31 101.52 -5.95 25.69
N ARG A 32 100.41 -6.68 25.83
CA ARG A 32 99.23 -6.28 26.62
C ARG A 32 98.97 -7.25 27.74
N ASN A 33 98.76 -6.73 28.96
CA ASN A 33 98.34 -7.54 30.09
C ASN A 33 96.94 -8.14 29.83
N VAL A 34 96.81 -9.46 29.94
CA VAL A 34 95.59 -10.26 29.75
C VAL A 34 95.20 -10.95 31.06
N THR A 35 93.99 -11.51 31.13
CA THR A 35 93.59 -12.31 32.30
C THR A 35 94.18 -13.72 32.25
N GLU A 36 94.13 -14.44 33.37
CA GLU A 36 94.53 -15.86 33.42
C GLU A 36 93.70 -16.72 32.46
N ASP A 37 92.41 -16.44 32.32
CA ASP A 37 91.50 -17.13 31.40
C ASP A 37 91.83 -16.83 29.95
N ASP A 38 92.04 -15.55 29.59
CA ASP A 38 92.45 -15.15 28.23
C ASP A 38 93.80 -15.77 27.83
N TYR A 39 94.75 -15.82 28.78
CA TYR A 39 96.06 -16.42 28.55
C TYR A 39 95.97 -17.93 28.36
N LEU A 40 95.09 -18.59 29.13
CA LEU A 40 94.82 -20.02 29.00
C LEU A 40 94.17 -20.33 27.66
N GLU A 41 93.18 -19.55 27.24
CA GLU A 41 92.50 -19.69 25.94
C GLU A 41 93.49 -19.53 24.78
N HIS A 42 94.31 -18.48 24.80
CA HIS A 42 95.38 -18.28 23.81
C HIS A 42 96.43 -19.41 23.80
N SER A 43 96.81 -19.93 24.97
CA SER A 43 97.72 -21.08 25.08
C SER A 43 97.10 -22.36 24.53
N LEU A 44 95.78 -22.53 24.65
CA LEU A 44 95.03 -23.65 24.09
C LEU A 44 94.89 -23.51 22.56
N GLU A 45 94.70 -22.31 22.04
CA GLU A 45 94.74 -22.02 20.60
C GLU A 45 96.11 -22.35 20.00
N LEU A 46 97.19 -21.86 20.61
CA LEU A 46 98.57 -22.16 20.18
C LEU A 46 98.86 -23.66 20.14
N LYS A 47 98.33 -24.45 21.09
CA LYS A 47 98.47 -25.91 21.09
C LYS A 47 97.76 -26.57 19.91
N LYS A 48 96.59 -26.07 19.52
CA LYS A 48 95.88 -26.56 18.32
C LYS A 48 96.66 -26.27 17.05
N VAL A 49 97.16 -25.03 16.90
CA VAL A 49 97.98 -24.59 15.76
C VAL A 49 99.26 -25.41 15.64
N LEU A 50 99.98 -25.60 16.76
CA LEU A 50 101.20 -26.41 16.76
C LEU A 50 100.93 -27.88 16.45
N GLY A 51 99.81 -28.43 16.97
CA GLY A 51 99.39 -29.80 16.69
C GLY A 51 99.15 -30.05 15.19
N HIS A 52 98.45 -29.14 14.51
CA HIS A 52 98.24 -29.21 13.06
C HIS A 52 99.55 -29.10 12.29
N LEU A 53 100.43 -28.15 12.65
CA LEU A 53 101.72 -27.97 12.01
C LEU A 53 102.58 -29.25 12.09
N VAL A 54 102.67 -29.86 13.27
CA VAL A 54 103.41 -31.10 13.47
C VAL A 54 102.81 -32.23 12.64
N ASN A 55 101.47 -32.37 12.63
CA ASN A 55 100.82 -33.43 11.85
C ASN A 55 101.07 -33.27 10.33
N THR A 56 100.91 -32.05 9.79
CA THR A 56 101.18 -31.75 8.38
C THR A 56 102.63 -32.04 7.99
N TYR A 57 103.60 -31.66 8.84
CA TYR A 57 105.01 -31.93 8.60
C TYR A 57 105.31 -33.44 8.60
N VAL A 58 104.81 -34.18 9.60
CA VAL A 58 105.01 -35.63 9.72
C VAL A 58 104.39 -36.37 8.53
N GLU A 59 103.17 -36.03 8.13
CA GLU A 59 102.52 -36.63 6.96
C GLU A 59 103.27 -36.35 5.66
N THR A 60 103.81 -35.14 5.49
CA THR A 60 104.56 -34.75 4.30
C THR A 60 105.88 -35.52 4.20
N ILE A 61 106.59 -35.67 5.32
CA ILE A 61 107.80 -36.49 5.41
C ILE A 61 107.49 -37.96 5.14
N ALA A 62 106.39 -38.48 5.70
CA ALA A 62 105.95 -39.87 5.49
C ALA A 62 105.63 -40.17 4.02
N LYS A 63 105.18 -39.16 3.26
CA LYS A 63 104.94 -39.24 1.81
C LYS A 63 106.21 -39.06 0.97
N GLY A 64 107.38 -38.85 1.59
CA GLY A 64 108.67 -38.67 0.92
C GLY A 64 108.90 -37.27 0.34
N ALA A 65 108.07 -36.29 0.69
CA ALA A 65 108.20 -34.90 0.25
C ALA A 65 108.89 -34.04 1.32
N VAL A 66 109.47 -32.90 0.92
CA VAL A 66 110.12 -31.96 1.83
C VAL A 66 109.07 -31.00 2.41
N PRO A 67 108.90 -30.92 3.75
CA PRO A 67 108.03 -29.92 4.35
C PRO A 67 108.54 -28.52 4.05
N CYS A 68 107.67 -27.66 3.52
CA CYS A 68 107.94 -26.24 3.39
C CYS A 68 106.96 -25.46 4.29
N LEU A 69 107.51 -24.44 4.95
CA LEU A 69 106.77 -23.60 5.89
C LEU A 69 105.57 -22.93 5.21
N GLU A 70 105.73 -22.54 3.95
CA GLU A 70 104.70 -21.92 3.13
C GLU A 70 103.48 -22.84 2.93
N ASN A 71 103.67 -24.10 2.54
CA ASN A 71 102.54 -25.04 2.38
C ASN A 71 101.84 -25.34 3.70
N ALA A 72 102.57 -25.35 4.81
CA ALA A 72 101.97 -25.55 6.11
C ALA A 72 101.16 -24.33 6.57
N VAL A 73 101.64 -23.11 6.32
CA VAL A 73 100.90 -21.87 6.58
C VAL A 73 99.64 -21.79 5.70
N LEU A 74 99.72 -22.20 4.43
CA LEU A 74 98.55 -22.27 3.55
C LEU A 74 97.52 -23.30 4.03
N ALA A 75 97.96 -24.50 4.44
CA ALA A 75 97.07 -25.52 4.98
C ALA A 75 96.41 -25.06 6.29
N MET A 76 97.14 -24.36 7.17
CA MET A 76 96.57 -23.77 8.38
C MET A 76 95.54 -22.68 8.05
N ALA A 77 95.85 -21.78 7.12
CA ALA A 77 94.91 -20.75 6.68
C ALA A 77 93.62 -21.37 6.10
N GLN A 78 93.71 -22.47 5.35
CA GLN A 78 92.51 -23.18 4.86
C GLN A 78 91.67 -23.78 5.99
N ILE A 79 92.30 -24.43 6.97
CA ILE A 79 91.59 -25.05 8.11
C ILE A 79 90.90 -23.97 8.96
N GLU A 80 91.64 -22.92 9.33
CA GLU A 80 91.11 -21.83 10.16
C GLU A 80 90.02 -21.03 9.42
N ASN A 81 90.17 -20.77 8.12
CA ASN A 81 89.12 -20.11 7.34
C ASN A 81 87.88 -20.97 7.17
N GLN A 82 88.03 -22.28 6.96
CA GLN A 82 86.87 -23.18 6.91
C GLN A 82 86.15 -23.22 8.27
N ALA A 83 86.88 -23.32 9.37
CA ALA A 83 86.30 -23.26 10.72
C ALA A 83 85.59 -21.92 10.96
N ALA A 84 86.17 -20.80 10.53
CA ALA A 84 85.55 -19.48 10.61
C ALA A 84 84.25 -19.39 9.80
N VAL A 85 84.19 -19.99 8.61
CA VAL A 85 82.96 -20.09 7.80
C VAL A 85 81.90 -20.91 8.53
N ASP A 86 82.25 -22.10 9.05
CA ASP A 86 81.31 -22.98 9.73
C ASP A 86 80.75 -22.33 11.01
N GLU A 87 81.61 -21.67 11.80
CA GLU A 87 81.20 -20.94 13.00
C GLU A 87 80.37 -19.69 12.66
N GLY A 88 80.77 -18.94 11.63
CA GLY A 88 80.03 -17.77 11.15
C GLY A 88 78.63 -18.15 10.69
N LEU A 89 78.51 -19.25 9.95
CA LEU A 89 77.22 -19.79 9.52
C LEU A 89 76.38 -20.27 10.72
N ALA A 90 76.98 -20.92 11.71
CA ALA A 90 76.27 -21.37 12.91
C ALA A 90 75.72 -20.18 13.74
N VAL A 91 76.47 -19.09 13.86
CA VAL A 91 76.01 -17.84 14.50
C VAL A 91 74.87 -17.23 13.69
N TYR A 92 75.03 -17.17 12.37
CA TYR A 92 74.01 -16.65 11.47
C TYR A 92 72.69 -17.42 11.60
N GLN A 93 72.74 -18.75 11.50
CA GLN A 93 71.57 -19.63 11.60
C GLN A 93 70.85 -19.51 12.94
N ARG A 94 71.60 -19.39 14.05
CA ARG A 94 71.02 -19.14 15.38
C ARG A 94 70.23 -17.83 15.41
N GLY A 95 70.81 -16.75 14.87
CA GLY A 95 70.12 -15.46 14.77
C GLY A 95 68.88 -15.52 13.87
N MET A 96 68.90 -16.30 12.78
CA MET A 96 67.73 -16.49 11.93
C MET A 96 66.62 -17.29 12.62
N GLU A 97 66.95 -18.27 13.46
CA GLU A 97 65.96 -19.05 14.22
C GLU A 97 65.21 -18.18 15.25
N GLU A 98 65.89 -17.20 15.86
CA GLU A 98 65.26 -16.21 16.73
C GLU A 98 64.21 -15.37 15.98
N VAL A 99 64.52 -14.96 14.74
CA VAL A 99 63.58 -14.21 13.89
C VAL A 99 62.40 -15.10 13.47
N LYS A 100 62.66 -16.37 13.16
CA LYS A 100 61.64 -17.34 12.78
C LYS A 100 60.60 -17.57 13.88
N ALA A 101 61.01 -17.54 15.15
CA ALA A 101 60.10 -17.63 16.29
C ALA A 101 59.09 -16.46 16.37
N LEU A 102 59.38 -15.34 15.72
CA LEU A 102 58.55 -14.12 15.73
C LEU A 102 57.61 -14.00 14.53
N PHE A 103 57.64 -14.95 13.60
CA PHE A 103 56.84 -14.86 12.38
C PHE A 103 55.33 -14.71 12.63
N PRO A 104 54.61 -13.95 11.79
CA PRO A 104 55.12 -13.18 10.65
C PRO A 104 55.63 -11.78 11.07
N VAL A 105 56.76 -11.36 10.51
CA VAL A 105 57.43 -10.09 10.81
C VAL A 105 57.53 -9.19 9.57
N ASP A 106 57.81 -7.90 9.79
CA ASP A 106 58.03 -6.93 8.71
C ASP A 106 59.37 -7.15 8.00
N MET A 107 59.43 -6.83 6.70
CA MET A 107 60.65 -7.00 5.90
C MET A 107 61.85 -6.25 6.48
N GLY A 108 61.64 -5.04 7.01
CA GLY A 108 62.72 -4.26 7.60
C GLY A 108 63.36 -4.93 8.81
N GLN A 109 62.57 -5.68 9.59
CA GLN A 109 63.08 -6.43 10.74
C GLN A 109 63.93 -7.62 10.31
N ILE A 110 63.49 -8.39 9.31
CA ILE A 110 64.27 -9.53 8.79
C ILE A 110 65.58 -9.03 8.18
N SER A 111 65.53 -7.98 7.35
CA SER A 111 66.73 -7.43 6.72
C SER A 111 67.72 -6.86 7.75
N ALA A 112 67.23 -6.23 8.83
CA ALA A 112 68.10 -5.73 9.90
C ALA A 112 68.81 -6.86 10.66
N HIS A 113 68.10 -7.96 10.93
CA HIS A 113 68.71 -9.16 11.55
C HIS A 113 69.69 -9.85 10.61
N HIS A 114 69.35 -10.00 9.33
CA HIS A 114 70.25 -10.53 8.31
C HIS A 114 71.56 -9.75 8.25
N LEU A 115 71.49 -8.42 8.10
CA LEU A 115 72.68 -7.57 8.01
C LEU A 115 73.55 -7.65 9.28
N ARG A 116 72.94 -7.71 10.47
CA ARG A 116 73.68 -7.83 11.73
C ARG A 116 74.41 -9.17 11.81
N SER A 117 73.72 -10.27 11.52
CA SER A 117 74.29 -11.61 11.56
C SER A 117 75.36 -11.82 10.49
N ASP A 118 75.16 -11.27 9.29
CA ASP A 118 76.12 -11.33 8.19
C ASP A 118 77.41 -10.56 8.53
N HIS A 119 77.29 -9.36 9.11
CA HIS A 119 78.44 -8.61 9.60
C HIS A 119 79.20 -9.36 10.72
N GLN A 120 78.49 -10.08 11.60
CA GLN A 120 79.14 -10.89 12.64
C GLN A 120 79.86 -12.12 12.08
N ALA A 121 79.30 -12.75 11.05
CA ALA A 121 79.89 -13.91 10.39
C ALA A 121 81.15 -13.54 9.59
N THR A 122 81.14 -12.40 8.90
CA THR A 122 82.26 -11.93 8.06
C THR A 122 83.46 -11.42 8.86
N GLN A 123 83.28 -10.97 10.11
CA GLN A 123 84.39 -10.52 10.97
C GLN A 123 85.34 -11.62 11.45
N ARG A 124 85.05 -12.90 11.17
CA ARG A 124 85.79 -14.06 11.71
C ARG A 124 86.81 -14.69 10.76
N SER A 125 86.86 -14.29 9.48
CA SER A 125 87.81 -14.88 8.51
C SER A 125 89.25 -14.36 8.71
N PHE A 126 90.24 -15.24 8.58
CA PHE A 126 91.67 -14.92 8.75
C PHE A 126 92.47 -15.23 7.47
N LYS A 127 93.01 -14.20 6.80
CA LYS A 127 93.86 -14.33 5.60
C LYS A 127 93.26 -15.18 4.47
N ASP A 128 92.11 -14.76 3.95
CA ASP A 128 91.52 -15.30 2.70
C ASP A 128 92.02 -14.50 1.49
N GLU A 129 93.17 -14.86 0.92
CA GLU A 129 93.79 -14.10 -0.18
C GLU A 129 92.99 -14.16 -1.49
N ASN A 130 92.27 -15.27 -1.72
CA ASN A 130 91.51 -15.51 -2.95
C ASN A 130 89.99 -15.23 -2.80
N TRP A 131 89.53 -14.86 -1.61
CA TRP A 131 88.12 -14.58 -1.30
C TRP A 131 87.17 -15.78 -1.45
N ASP A 132 87.70 -17.00 -1.58
CA ASP A 132 86.92 -18.20 -1.87
C ASP A 132 86.04 -18.59 -0.66
N PHE A 133 86.54 -18.43 0.56
CA PHE A 133 85.82 -18.78 1.79
C PHE A 133 84.75 -17.74 2.12
N LEU A 134 85.08 -16.46 1.98
CA LEU A 134 84.10 -15.37 2.13
C LEU A 134 82.96 -15.48 1.11
N LYS A 135 83.27 -15.86 -0.13
CA LYS A 135 82.25 -16.11 -1.15
C LYS A 135 81.36 -17.29 -0.79
N ALA A 136 81.93 -18.40 -0.33
CA ALA A 136 81.15 -19.57 0.11
C ALA A 136 80.20 -19.24 1.27
N LEU A 137 80.67 -18.46 2.25
CA LEU A 137 79.84 -17.97 3.36
C LEU A 137 78.71 -17.05 2.87
N ALA A 138 79.00 -16.13 1.95
CA ALA A 138 77.99 -15.25 1.36
C ALA A 138 76.92 -16.03 0.57
N GLU A 139 77.31 -17.06 -0.18
CA GLU A 139 76.38 -17.92 -0.91
C GLU A 139 75.48 -18.73 0.05
N ALA A 140 76.05 -19.27 1.13
CA ALA A 140 75.30 -20.01 2.15
C ALA A 140 74.30 -19.11 2.90
N THR A 141 74.75 -17.94 3.37
CA THR A 141 73.90 -16.98 4.09
C THR A 141 72.80 -16.40 3.20
N ALA A 142 73.07 -16.13 1.92
CA ALA A 142 72.07 -15.67 0.95
C ALA A 142 70.98 -16.74 0.70
N LYS A 143 71.36 -18.02 0.64
CA LYS A 143 70.41 -19.12 0.53
C LYS A 143 69.52 -19.20 1.78
N ASP A 144 70.12 -19.23 2.97
CA ASP A 144 69.39 -19.28 4.23
C ASP A 144 68.46 -18.06 4.40
N TYR A 145 68.89 -16.88 3.96
CA TYR A 145 68.07 -15.67 3.94
C TYR A 145 66.85 -15.80 3.01
N THR A 146 67.06 -16.34 1.80
CA THR A 146 65.97 -16.55 0.84
C THR A 146 64.94 -17.53 1.39
N ASP A 147 65.39 -18.63 1.98
CA ASP A 147 64.50 -19.62 2.60
C ASP A 147 63.72 -19.01 3.77
N LEU A 148 64.34 -18.14 4.57
CA LEU A 148 63.70 -17.43 5.66
C LEU A 148 62.59 -16.47 5.16
N LEU A 149 62.85 -15.75 4.07
CA LEU A 149 61.85 -14.86 3.44
C LEU A 149 60.62 -15.65 2.96
N ILE A 150 60.86 -16.77 2.27
CA ILE A 150 59.78 -17.66 1.80
C ILE A 150 58.95 -18.16 2.99
N GLN A 151 59.60 -18.62 4.06
CA GLN A 151 58.89 -19.08 5.26
C GLN A 151 58.07 -17.95 5.92
N ASN A 152 58.60 -16.72 5.98
CA ASN A 152 57.85 -15.58 6.51
C ASN A 152 56.62 -15.25 5.65
N GLU A 153 56.77 -15.30 4.32
CA GLU A 153 55.66 -15.11 3.39
C GLU A 153 54.60 -16.20 3.57
N GLU A 154 54.98 -17.47 3.69
CA GLU A 154 54.05 -18.58 3.90
C GLU A 154 53.27 -18.46 5.21
N VAL A 155 53.93 -18.08 6.31
CA VAL A 155 53.28 -17.87 7.61
C VAL A 155 52.34 -16.68 7.54
N SER A 156 52.75 -15.58 6.88
CA SER A 156 51.89 -14.42 6.63
C SER A 156 50.66 -14.80 5.82
N GLU A 157 50.83 -15.57 4.75
CA GLU A 157 49.75 -16.03 3.88
C GLU A 157 48.75 -16.90 4.64
N LYS A 158 49.23 -17.91 5.39
CA LYS A 158 48.39 -18.78 6.22
C LYS A 158 47.58 -17.97 7.23
N LYS A 159 48.22 -17.01 7.91
CA LYS A 159 47.56 -16.15 8.90
C LYS A 159 46.51 -15.24 8.25
N CYS A 160 46.82 -14.64 7.10
CA CYS A 160 45.89 -13.78 6.36
C CYS A 160 44.66 -14.56 5.87
N LYS A 161 44.87 -15.76 5.30
CA LYS A 161 43.78 -16.65 4.86
C LYS A 161 42.87 -17.05 6.02
N ALA A 162 43.45 -17.52 7.13
CA ALA A 162 42.68 -17.90 8.31
C ALA A 162 41.87 -16.72 8.90
N LEU A 163 42.45 -15.52 8.89
CA LEU A 163 41.75 -14.30 9.33
C LEU A 163 40.58 -13.95 8.40
N LEU A 164 40.78 -14.00 7.08
CA LEU A 164 39.71 -13.72 6.10
C LEU A 164 38.59 -14.77 6.17
N GLU A 165 38.92 -16.05 6.35
CA GLU A 165 37.93 -17.11 6.58
C GLU A 165 37.11 -16.81 7.83
N LYS A 166 37.76 -16.47 8.94
CA LYS A 166 37.09 -16.12 10.19
C LYS A 166 36.18 -14.90 10.04
N LEU A 167 36.65 -13.84 9.38
CA LEU A 167 35.88 -12.60 9.20
C LEU A 167 34.72 -12.77 8.21
N SER A 168 34.87 -13.63 7.21
CA SER A 168 33.84 -13.89 6.19
C SER A 168 32.83 -14.98 6.58
N ALA A 169 33.14 -15.83 7.57
CA ALA A 169 32.25 -16.89 8.04
C ALA A 169 30.83 -16.39 8.44
N PRO A 170 30.66 -15.26 9.15
CA PRO A 170 29.33 -14.72 9.43
C PRO A 170 28.57 -14.38 8.14
N MET A 171 29.24 -13.83 7.12
CA MET A 171 28.59 -13.55 5.84
C MET A 171 28.14 -14.84 5.14
N ALA A 172 28.96 -15.88 5.16
CA ALA A 172 28.59 -17.18 4.59
C ALA A 172 27.33 -17.76 5.27
N GLN A 173 27.23 -17.63 6.59
CA GLN A 173 26.01 -18.01 7.32
C GLN A 173 24.80 -17.18 6.91
N LYS A 174 24.96 -15.86 6.73
CA LYS A 174 23.89 -14.97 6.25
C LYS A 174 23.42 -15.31 4.82
N ILE A 175 24.32 -15.80 3.96
CA ILE A 175 23.96 -16.30 2.61
C ILE A 175 23.09 -17.54 2.72
N ILE A 176 23.52 -18.52 3.52
CA ILE A 176 22.76 -19.77 3.72
C ILE A 176 21.40 -19.47 4.38
N GLY A 177 21.37 -18.52 5.30
CA GLY A 177 20.14 -18.04 5.94
C GLY A 177 19.23 -17.20 5.03
N GLY A 178 19.60 -16.98 3.76
CA GLY A 178 18.77 -16.27 2.80
C GLY A 178 18.62 -14.76 3.07
N ILE A 179 19.43 -14.17 3.96
CA ILE A 179 19.30 -12.76 4.35
C ILE A 179 19.51 -11.83 3.14
N TYR A 180 20.43 -12.19 2.25
CA TYR A 180 20.70 -11.44 1.01
C TYR A 180 19.76 -11.78 -0.14
N ALA A 181 18.91 -12.80 0.00
CA ALA A 181 17.90 -13.18 -1.00
C ALA A 181 16.58 -12.44 -0.78
N THR A 182 16.68 -11.17 -0.39
CA THR A 182 15.55 -10.25 -0.19
C THR A 182 15.75 -9.02 -1.09
N PRO A 183 14.70 -8.27 -1.41
CA PRO A 183 14.82 -7.02 -2.17
C PRO A 183 15.71 -6.01 -1.43
N GLY A 184 16.73 -5.48 -2.12
CA GLY A 184 17.78 -4.65 -1.52
C GLY A 184 18.89 -5.45 -0.81
N GLY A 185 18.83 -6.79 -0.86
CA GLY A 185 19.80 -7.68 -0.22
C GLY A 185 21.23 -7.51 -0.73
N TYR A 186 21.41 -7.06 -1.98
CA TYR A 186 22.74 -6.80 -2.54
C TYR A 186 23.47 -5.64 -1.86
N GLU A 187 22.76 -4.56 -1.50
CA GLU A 187 23.34 -3.42 -0.81
C GLU A 187 23.78 -3.81 0.61
N LEU A 188 22.95 -4.59 1.30
CA LEU A 188 23.29 -5.17 2.60
C LEU A 188 24.53 -6.07 2.53
N TYR A 189 24.66 -6.87 1.47
CA TYR A 189 25.84 -7.68 1.22
C TYR A 189 27.10 -6.82 1.04
N CYS A 190 27.02 -5.76 0.22
CA CYS A 190 28.14 -4.84 0.00
C CYS A 190 28.60 -4.17 1.31
N ASN A 191 27.66 -3.74 2.16
CA ASN A 191 28.00 -3.14 3.45
C ASN A 191 28.71 -4.12 4.39
N HIS A 192 28.21 -5.37 4.50
CA HIS A 192 28.89 -6.38 5.31
C HIS A 192 30.27 -6.75 4.75
N HIS A 193 30.36 -6.86 3.42
CA HIS A 193 31.62 -7.11 2.72
C HIS A 193 32.64 -6.01 3.02
N ASP A 194 32.27 -4.75 2.89
CA ASP A 194 33.19 -3.61 3.08
C ASP A 194 33.60 -3.46 4.55
N ASN A 195 32.68 -3.75 5.50
CA ASN A 195 33.00 -3.83 6.92
C ASN A 195 34.01 -4.95 7.21
N MET A 196 33.80 -6.14 6.63
CA MET A 196 34.75 -7.26 6.74
C MET A 196 36.14 -6.88 6.21
N VAL A 197 36.22 -6.19 5.06
CA VAL A 197 37.49 -5.68 4.50
C VAL A 197 38.12 -4.66 5.44
N ALA A 198 37.34 -3.75 6.02
CA ALA A 198 37.83 -2.76 6.97
C ALA A 198 38.42 -3.41 8.24
N GLN A 199 37.74 -4.41 8.79
CA GLN A 199 38.23 -5.18 9.94
C GLN A 199 39.54 -5.91 9.62
N TYR A 200 39.62 -6.55 8.44
CA TYR A 200 40.86 -7.17 7.99
C TYR A 200 42.00 -6.15 7.89
N ARG A 201 41.74 -4.96 7.33
CA ARG A 201 42.76 -3.90 7.20
C ARG A 201 43.22 -3.39 8.57
N ALA A 202 42.32 -3.27 9.53
CA ALA A 202 42.61 -2.78 10.88
C ALA A 202 43.47 -3.73 11.73
N GLU A 203 43.39 -5.05 11.50
CA GLU A 203 44.13 -6.04 12.31
C GLU A 203 45.66 -5.82 12.25
N HIS A 204 46.38 -6.01 13.35
CA HIS A 204 47.84 -5.87 13.35
C HIS A 204 48.55 -7.21 13.10
N ASN A 205 49.84 -7.18 12.75
CA ASN A 205 50.70 -8.38 12.65
C ASN A 205 50.21 -9.47 11.68
N LYS A 206 49.68 -9.06 10.52
CA LYS A 206 49.26 -9.96 9.44
C LYS A 206 50.43 -10.45 8.56
N GLY A 207 51.53 -9.70 8.57
CA GLY A 207 52.73 -9.97 7.79
C GLY A 207 52.71 -9.33 6.39
N VAL A 208 53.68 -9.76 5.57
CA VAL A 208 54.06 -9.08 4.32
C VAL A 208 53.09 -9.33 3.16
N ARG A 209 52.39 -10.48 3.13
CA ARG A 209 51.47 -10.90 2.04
C ARG A 209 50.05 -10.33 2.18
N THR A 210 49.87 -9.26 2.95
CA THR A 210 48.55 -8.77 3.34
C THR A 210 47.70 -8.31 2.15
N LYS A 211 48.30 -7.62 1.18
CA LYS A 211 47.58 -6.99 0.06
C LYS A 211 47.20 -8.00 -1.01
N GLU A 212 48.14 -8.85 -1.40
CA GLU A 212 48.00 -9.85 -2.45
C GLU A 212 46.90 -10.86 -2.10
N ILE A 213 46.90 -11.34 -0.84
CA ILE A 213 45.90 -12.29 -0.35
C ILE A 213 44.52 -11.65 -0.24
N LEU A 214 44.44 -10.39 0.20
CA LEU A 214 43.17 -9.67 0.22
C LEU A 214 42.62 -9.50 -1.21
N GLU A 215 43.45 -9.08 -2.17
CA GLU A 215 43.03 -8.92 -3.56
C GLU A 215 42.56 -10.24 -4.18
N GLN A 216 43.27 -11.35 -3.92
CA GLN A 216 42.85 -12.68 -4.36
C GLN A 216 41.47 -13.04 -3.79
N PHE A 217 41.28 -12.86 -2.48
CA PHE A 217 40.00 -13.12 -1.82
C PHE A 217 38.87 -12.28 -2.42
N LEU A 218 39.12 -10.99 -2.66
CA LEU A 218 38.13 -10.08 -3.27
C LEU A 218 37.76 -10.51 -4.70
N ARG A 219 38.74 -10.99 -5.48
CA ARG A 219 38.49 -11.56 -6.81
C ARG A 219 37.60 -12.80 -6.73
N GLU A 220 37.88 -13.72 -5.80
CA GLU A 220 37.09 -14.93 -5.60
C GLU A 220 35.64 -14.60 -5.18
N LYS A 221 35.46 -13.63 -4.28
CA LYS A 221 34.12 -13.17 -3.84
C LYS A 221 33.34 -12.37 -4.89
N SER A 222 33.97 -11.90 -5.97
CA SER A 222 33.28 -11.17 -7.03
C SER A 222 32.17 -11.98 -7.71
N LEU A 223 32.36 -13.30 -7.86
CA LEU A 223 31.35 -14.20 -8.45
C LEU A 223 30.10 -14.33 -7.56
N GLU A 224 30.32 -14.42 -6.26
CA GLU A 224 29.26 -14.45 -5.24
C GLU A 224 28.49 -13.12 -5.26
N LYS A 225 29.21 -11.99 -5.27
CA LYS A 225 28.64 -10.65 -5.38
C LYS A 225 27.76 -10.48 -6.63
N ASN A 226 28.21 -10.96 -7.79
CA ASN A 226 27.44 -10.89 -9.04
C ASN A 226 26.17 -11.76 -9.00
N SER A 227 26.25 -12.94 -8.41
CA SER A 227 25.09 -13.83 -8.25
C SER A 227 24.01 -13.18 -7.37
N ILE A 228 24.40 -12.56 -6.26
CA ILE A 228 23.48 -11.85 -5.36
C ILE A 228 22.84 -10.65 -6.08
N LEU A 229 23.63 -9.88 -6.85
CA LEU A 229 23.11 -8.75 -7.63
C LEU A 229 22.03 -9.17 -8.63
N GLN A 230 22.25 -10.28 -9.33
CA GLN A 230 21.27 -10.78 -10.30
C GLN A 230 20.00 -11.28 -9.61
N ALA A 231 20.13 -11.96 -8.46
CA ALA A 231 18.99 -12.39 -7.68
C ALA A 231 18.17 -11.19 -7.17
N ASP A 232 18.82 -10.17 -6.60
CA ASP A 232 18.16 -8.98 -6.06
C ASP A 232 17.40 -8.19 -7.14
N LYS A 233 18.01 -7.99 -8.32
CA LYS A 233 17.34 -7.36 -9.47
C LYS A 233 16.07 -8.09 -9.87
N LYS A 234 16.13 -9.43 -9.97
CA LYS A 234 14.98 -10.27 -10.32
C LYS A 234 13.90 -10.24 -9.25
N LEU A 235 14.27 -10.25 -7.97
CA LEU A 235 13.33 -10.17 -6.86
C LEU A 235 12.62 -8.82 -6.85
N THR A 236 13.37 -7.74 -6.98
CA THR A 236 12.84 -6.36 -7.04
C THR A 236 11.87 -6.17 -8.21
N GLU A 237 12.19 -6.71 -9.38
CA GLU A 237 11.29 -6.68 -10.55
C GLU A 237 10.02 -7.52 -10.34
N ASN A 238 10.17 -8.72 -9.77
CA ASN A 238 9.03 -9.58 -9.46
C ASN A 238 8.08 -8.97 -8.43
N GLU A 239 8.60 -8.30 -7.40
CA GLU A 239 7.76 -7.59 -6.41
C GLU A 239 6.96 -6.45 -7.04
N LYS A 240 7.59 -5.66 -7.91
CA LYS A 240 6.88 -4.61 -8.68
C LYS A 240 5.74 -5.23 -9.49
N ASN A 241 6.02 -6.30 -10.23
CA ASN A 241 5.01 -7.01 -11.03
C ASN A 241 3.86 -7.58 -10.16
N ILE A 242 4.17 -8.11 -8.98
CA ILE A 242 3.15 -8.61 -8.04
C ILE A 242 2.30 -7.46 -7.51
N HIS A 243 2.92 -6.34 -7.13
CA HIS A 243 2.22 -5.14 -6.68
C HIS A 243 1.31 -4.57 -7.75
N GLU A 244 1.78 -4.45 -9.00
CA GLU A 244 0.98 -3.99 -10.13
C GLU A 244 -0.22 -4.91 -10.39
N LYS A 245 -0.01 -6.24 -10.43
CA LYS A 245 -1.10 -7.22 -10.59
C LYS A 245 -2.11 -7.17 -9.44
N ARG A 246 -1.64 -6.99 -8.19
CA ARG A 246 -2.53 -6.82 -7.03
C ARG A 246 -3.36 -5.55 -7.13
N ALA A 247 -2.76 -4.43 -7.53
CA ALA A 247 -3.47 -3.17 -7.72
C ALA A 247 -4.53 -3.27 -8.82
N LEU A 248 -4.20 -3.89 -9.96
CA LEU A 248 -5.16 -4.14 -11.05
C LEU A 248 -6.30 -5.06 -10.61
N ALA A 249 -6.00 -6.13 -9.87
CA ALA A 249 -7.01 -7.04 -9.34
C ALA A 249 -7.93 -6.33 -8.33
N GLU A 250 -7.38 -5.52 -7.43
CA GLU A 250 -8.16 -4.73 -6.47
C GLU A 250 -9.05 -3.72 -7.19
N GLN A 251 -8.55 -3.07 -8.25
CA GLN A 251 -9.33 -2.14 -9.06
C GLN A 251 -10.45 -2.85 -9.83
N ALA A 252 -10.21 -4.03 -10.39
CA ALA A 252 -11.23 -4.84 -11.04
C ALA A 252 -12.34 -5.25 -10.07
N VAL A 253 -11.98 -5.69 -8.86
CA VAL A 253 -12.95 -6.02 -7.79
C VAL A 253 -13.77 -4.80 -7.38
N LYS A 254 -13.15 -3.61 -7.25
CA LYS A 254 -13.87 -2.37 -6.95
C LYS A 254 -14.86 -2.00 -8.06
N MET A 255 -14.43 -2.02 -9.33
CA MET A 255 -15.33 -1.73 -10.45
C MET A 255 -16.49 -2.72 -10.54
N GLU A 256 -16.25 -4.00 -10.27
CA GLU A 256 -17.31 -5.02 -10.28
C GLU A 256 -18.28 -4.84 -9.11
N ALA A 257 -17.79 -4.48 -7.91
CA ALA A 257 -18.63 -4.12 -6.78
C ALA A 257 -19.49 -2.88 -7.05
N GLU A 258 -18.89 -1.81 -7.62
CA GLU A 258 -19.61 -0.59 -8.02
C GLU A 258 -20.67 -0.88 -9.08
N LYS A 259 -20.35 -1.72 -10.06
CA LYS A 259 -21.31 -2.15 -11.09
C LYS A 259 -22.48 -2.93 -10.48
N MET A 260 -22.20 -3.88 -9.58
CA MET A 260 -23.23 -4.64 -8.87
C MET A 260 -24.10 -3.74 -7.99
N GLU A 261 -23.51 -2.73 -7.35
CA GLU A 261 -24.25 -1.76 -6.54
C GLU A 261 -25.11 -0.83 -7.39
N ALA A 262 -24.59 -0.35 -8.53
CA ALA A 262 -25.35 0.43 -9.50
C ALA A 262 -26.51 -0.37 -10.10
N GLU A 263 -26.31 -1.65 -10.44
CA GLU A 263 -27.37 -2.54 -10.92
C GLU A 263 -28.47 -2.75 -9.85
N LYS A 264 -28.08 -2.96 -8.58
CA LYS A 264 -29.03 -3.05 -7.46
C LYS A 264 -29.82 -1.74 -7.27
N GLN A 265 -29.15 -0.59 -7.35
CA GLN A 265 -29.81 0.71 -7.25
C GLN A 265 -30.82 0.91 -8.39
N GLN A 266 -30.43 0.59 -9.63
CA GLN A 266 -31.34 0.65 -10.78
C GLN A 266 -32.55 -0.28 -10.63
N GLN A 267 -32.36 -1.50 -10.11
CA GLN A 267 -33.46 -2.43 -9.84
C GLN A 267 -34.42 -1.88 -8.77
N LEU A 268 -33.88 -1.32 -7.68
CA LEU A 268 -34.67 -0.73 -6.61
C LEU A 268 -35.47 0.49 -7.08
N GLU A 269 -34.87 1.32 -7.95
CA GLU A 269 -35.54 2.48 -8.52
C GLU A 269 -36.71 2.06 -9.42
N LYS A 270 -36.53 1.07 -10.30
CA LYS A 270 -37.61 0.51 -11.13
C LYS A 270 -38.78 -0.01 -10.28
N LEU A 271 -38.51 -0.80 -9.25
CA LEU A 271 -39.53 -1.31 -8.33
C LEU A 271 -40.29 -0.17 -7.63
N THR A 272 -39.56 0.86 -7.20
CA THR A 272 -40.15 2.05 -6.57
C THR A 272 -41.05 2.79 -7.55
N GLN A 273 -40.65 2.90 -8.81
CA GLN A 273 -41.43 3.56 -9.86
C GLN A 273 -42.68 2.76 -10.25
N GLU A 274 -42.59 1.44 -10.34
CA GLU A 274 -43.75 0.56 -10.56
C GLU A 274 -44.74 0.64 -9.40
N ARG A 275 -44.26 0.62 -8.15
CA ARG A 275 -45.12 0.80 -6.98
C ARG A 275 -45.84 2.16 -7.00
N LYS A 276 -45.14 3.24 -7.39
CA LYS A 276 -45.76 4.56 -7.57
C LYS A 276 -46.84 4.55 -8.65
N ARG A 277 -46.58 3.92 -9.80
CA ARG A 277 -47.57 3.78 -10.90
C ARG A 277 -48.79 2.99 -10.46
N SER A 278 -48.60 1.85 -9.80
CA SER A 278 -49.69 1.02 -9.27
C SER A 278 -50.51 1.79 -8.23
N HIS A 279 -49.86 2.53 -7.34
CA HIS A 279 -50.54 3.36 -6.36
C HIS A 279 -51.35 4.49 -7.02
N GLN A 280 -50.75 5.21 -7.98
CA GLN A 280 -51.44 6.24 -8.75
C GLN A 280 -52.64 5.70 -9.52
N GLU A 281 -52.50 4.52 -10.12
CA GLU A 281 -53.61 3.86 -10.82
C GLU A 281 -54.72 3.46 -9.84
N GLY A 282 -54.36 2.99 -8.65
CA GLY A 282 -55.34 2.75 -7.57
C GLY A 282 -56.09 4.01 -7.15
N ILE A 283 -55.39 5.15 -7.04
CA ILE A 283 -56.03 6.45 -6.77
C ILE A 283 -56.98 6.82 -7.91
N ARG A 284 -56.56 6.72 -9.18
CA ARG A 284 -57.44 7.00 -10.33
C ARG A 284 -58.68 6.13 -10.36
N GLN A 285 -58.54 4.84 -10.07
CA GLN A 285 -59.67 3.92 -10.02
C GLN A 285 -60.65 4.31 -8.90
N LEU A 286 -60.14 4.69 -7.73
CA LEU A 286 -60.96 5.20 -6.63
C LEU A 286 -61.66 6.51 -7.01
N GLU A 287 -60.95 7.48 -7.61
CA GLU A 287 -61.52 8.74 -8.08
C GLU A 287 -62.62 8.52 -9.13
N ALA A 288 -62.38 7.63 -10.09
CA ALA A 288 -63.37 7.26 -11.11
C ALA A 288 -64.60 6.60 -10.48
N LYS A 289 -64.40 5.68 -9.52
CA LYS A 289 -65.51 5.04 -8.81
C LYS A 289 -66.31 6.04 -7.97
N MET A 290 -65.65 6.93 -7.23
CA MET A 290 -66.34 8.00 -6.49
C MET A 290 -67.09 8.94 -7.42
N GLY A 291 -66.52 9.29 -8.57
CA GLY A 291 -67.17 10.12 -9.59
C GLY A 291 -68.39 9.44 -10.21
N GLN A 292 -68.32 8.13 -10.45
CA GLN A 292 -69.45 7.31 -10.91
C GLN A 292 -70.55 7.25 -9.85
N GLU A 293 -70.21 6.93 -8.60
CA GLU A 293 -71.17 6.89 -7.48
C GLU A 293 -71.82 8.26 -7.23
N ALA A 294 -71.08 9.36 -7.39
CA ALA A 294 -71.62 10.71 -7.31
C ALA A 294 -72.62 11.00 -8.43
N LYS A 295 -72.32 10.60 -9.68
CA LYS A 295 -73.25 10.71 -10.82
C LYS A 295 -74.50 9.86 -10.60
N GLU A 296 -74.36 8.64 -10.10
CA GLU A 296 -75.49 7.76 -9.80
C GLU A 296 -76.39 8.37 -8.72
N LYS A 297 -75.80 8.90 -7.63
CA LYS A 297 -76.54 9.64 -6.59
C LYS A 297 -77.23 10.88 -7.16
N GLN A 298 -76.56 11.64 -8.02
CA GLN A 298 -77.14 12.82 -8.67
C GLN A 298 -78.34 12.43 -9.53
N GLN A 299 -78.22 11.39 -10.36
CA GLN A 299 -79.29 10.89 -11.22
C GLN A 299 -80.46 10.28 -10.42
N GLU A 300 -80.18 9.67 -9.28
CA GLU A 300 -81.22 9.16 -8.38
C GLU A 300 -81.97 10.32 -7.72
N LEU A 301 -81.26 11.36 -7.27
CA LEU A 301 -81.86 12.58 -6.74
C LEU A 301 -82.73 13.28 -7.80
N GLU A 302 -82.24 13.40 -9.03
CA GLU A 302 -82.97 14.00 -10.15
C GLU A 302 -84.22 13.19 -10.51
N ARG A 303 -84.12 11.86 -10.59
CA ARG A 303 -85.29 10.97 -10.76
C ARG A 303 -86.30 11.09 -9.61
N ALA A 304 -85.85 11.31 -8.38
CA ALA A 304 -86.74 11.53 -7.25
C ALA A 304 -87.47 12.88 -7.34
N ILE A 305 -86.79 13.94 -7.80
CA ILE A 305 -87.38 15.25 -8.08
C ILE A 305 -88.41 15.14 -9.21
N ASP A 306 -88.08 14.48 -10.32
CA ASP A 306 -88.99 14.30 -11.45
C ASP A 306 -90.27 13.54 -11.06
N ARG A 307 -90.12 12.48 -10.24
CA ARG A 307 -91.29 11.76 -9.70
C ARG A 307 -92.17 12.67 -8.85
N LYS A 308 -91.58 13.55 -8.04
CA LYS A 308 -92.32 14.54 -7.23
C LYS A 308 -93.02 15.58 -8.10
N LEU A 309 -92.38 16.05 -9.17
CA LEU A 309 -92.99 16.96 -10.15
C LEU A 309 -94.17 16.29 -10.88
N GLN A 310 -94.03 15.04 -11.33
CA GLN A 310 -95.12 14.29 -11.96
C GLN A 310 -96.29 14.01 -11.00
N GLU A 311 -96.01 13.71 -9.72
CA GLU A 311 -97.06 13.62 -8.70
C GLU A 311 -97.81 14.94 -8.56
N GLN A 312 -97.08 16.07 -8.55
CA GLN A 312 -97.67 17.41 -8.50
C GLN A 312 -98.53 17.71 -9.73
N GLU A 313 -98.06 17.38 -10.95
CA GLU A 313 -98.82 17.56 -12.19
C GLU A 313 -100.12 16.74 -12.21
N LYS A 314 -100.07 15.47 -11.77
CA LYS A 314 -101.26 14.62 -11.69
C LYS A 314 -102.28 15.15 -10.69
N LEU A 315 -101.83 15.65 -9.54
CA LEU A 315 -102.69 16.30 -8.56
C LEU A 315 -103.31 17.58 -9.14
N MET A 316 -102.54 18.41 -9.85
CA MET A 316 -103.07 19.60 -10.52
C MET A 316 -104.11 19.25 -11.59
N ALA A 317 -103.84 18.26 -12.44
CA ALA A 317 -104.78 17.80 -13.48
C ALA A 317 -106.09 17.30 -12.88
N LYS A 318 -106.03 16.58 -11.74
CA LYS A 318 -107.22 16.09 -11.04
C LYS A 318 -108.09 17.22 -10.50
N VAL A 319 -107.47 18.24 -9.90
CA VAL A 319 -108.17 19.45 -9.40
C VAL A 319 -108.82 20.24 -10.55
N PHE A 320 -108.17 20.32 -11.71
CA PHE A 320 -108.75 20.98 -12.89
C PHE A 320 -109.92 20.19 -13.50
N MET A 321 -109.85 18.86 -13.54
CA MET A 321 -110.98 18.04 -14.03
C MET A 321 -112.21 18.14 -13.13
N GLU A 322 -112.02 18.19 -11.81
CA GLU A 322 -113.13 18.40 -10.86
C GLU A 322 -113.77 19.78 -11.07
N LYS A 323 -112.98 20.84 -11.32
CA LYS A 323 -113.52 22.17 -11.67
C LYS A 323 -114.26 22.19 -13.01
N GLU A 324 -113.75 21.51 -14.04
CA GLU A 324 -114.40 21.44 -15.36
C GLU A 324 -115.75 20.70 -15.28
N ALA A 325 -115.85 19.64 -14.47
CA ALA A 325 -117.08 18.90 -14.26
C ALA A 325 -118.17 19.75 -13.59
N VAL A 326 -117.81 20.55 -12.57
CA VAL A 326 -118.74 21.50 -11.92
C VAL A 326 -119.24 22.55 -12.93
N MET A 327 -118.35 23.05 -13.79
CA MET A 327 -118.68 24.07 -14.78
C MET A 327 -119.59 23.54 -15.90
N LYS A 328 -119.47 22.26 -16.29
CA LYS A 328 -120.39 21.60 -17.24
C LYS A 328 -121.82 21.47 -16.69
N VAL A 329 -121.96 21.15 -15.40
CA VAL A 329 -123.28 21.07 -14.73
C VAL A 329 -123.97 22.44 -14.71
N GLU A 330 -123.19 23.51 -14.51
CA GLU A 330 -123.69 24.89 -14.55
C GLU A 330 -124.21 25.31 -15.93
N ILE A 331 -123.49 24.94 -17.01
CA ILE A 331 -123.90 25.21 -18.40
C ILE A 331 -125.20 24.48 -18.76
N GLN A 332 -125.37 23.25 -18.26
CA GLN A 332 -126.55 22.43 -18.54
C GLN A 332 -127.80 22.96 -17.81
N SER A 333 -127.63 23.45 -16.59
CA SER A 333 -128.67 24.16 -15.82
C SER A 333 -129.19 25.42 -16.53
N LEU A 334 -128.35 26.13 -17.29
CA LEU A 334 -128.75 27.35 -18.01
C LEU A 334 -129.57 27.05 -19.27
N ARG A 335 -129.26 25.96 -19.99
CA ARG A 335 -130.01 25.55 -21.19
C ARG A 335 -131.44 25.07 -20.89
N GLU A 336 -131.65 24.40 -19.75
CA GLU A 336 -133.00 23.99 -19.32
C GLU A 336 -133.90 25.18 -18.92
N LYS A 337 -133.30 26.31 -18.51
CA LYS A 337 -134.04 27.54 -18.21
C LYS A 337 -134.49 28.29 -19.47
N GLU A 338 -133.76 28.16 -20.59
CA GLU A 338 -134.17 28.72 -21.88
C GLU A 338 -135.34 27.93 -22.51
N ALA A 339 -135.29 26.60 -22.50
CA ALA A 339 -136.34 25.75 -23.07
C ALA A 339 -137.73 25.94 -22.41
N LYS A 340 -137.78 26.20 -21.09
CA LYS A 340 -139.03 26.46 -20.36
C LYS A 340 -139.64 27.85 -20.62
N ARG A 341 -138.90 28.74 -21.29
CA ARG A 341 -139.33 30.10 -21.62
C ARG A 341 -140.03 30.17 -22.97
N GLU A 342 -139.61 29.34 -23.93
CA GLU A 342 -140.21 29.23 -25.27
C GLU A 342 -141.59 28.55 -25.24
N GLU A 343 -141.80 27.56 -24.38
CA GLU A 343 -143.08 26.84 -24.25
C GLU A 343 -144.21 27.72 -23.69
N LYS A 344 -143.89 28.79 -22.93
CA LYS A 344 -144.85 29.76 -22.36
C LYS A 344 -145.26 30.89 -23.31
N GLU A 345 -144.51 31.12 -24.40
CA GLU A 345 -144.82 32.19 -25.37
C GLU A 345 -145.75 31.74 -26.51
N GLU A 346 -145.85 30.44 -26.78
CA GLU A 346 -146.72 29.86 -27.82
C GLU A 346 -148.22 29.80 -27.39
N GLU A 347 -148.51 29.46 -26.12
CA GLU A 347 -149.88 29.41 -25.57
C GLU A 347 -150.54 30.80 -25.44
N SER A 348 -149.74 31.86 -25.29
CA SER A 348 -150.25 33.23 -25.14
C SER A 348 -150.68 33.87 -26.47
N ARG A 349 -150.30 33.31 -27.64
CA ARG A 349 -150.63 33.89 -28.96
C ARG A 349 -151.99 33.46 -29.50
N ASN A 350 -152.44 32.24 -29.21
CA ASN A 350 -153.69 31.72 -29.79
C ASN A 350 -154.97 32.22 -29.07
N SER A 351 -154.87 32.59 -27.78
CA SER A 351 -155.99 33.15 -27.01
C SER A 351 -156.33 34.60 -27.39
N ARG A 352 -155.42 35.33 -28.06
CA ARG A 352 -155.58 36.74 -28.45
C ARG A 352 -156.39 36.98 -29.73
N ALA A 353 -156.65 35.94 -30.55
CA ALA A 353 -157.37 36.08 -31.81
C ALA A 353 -158.92 36.03 -31.68
N ILE A 354 -159.44 35.52 -30.55
CA ILE A 354 -160.89 35.32 -30.34
C ILE A 354 -161.55 36.52 -29.62
N THR A 355 -160.76 37.39 -28.98
CA THR A 355 -161.25 38.48 -28.11
C THR A 355 -161.33 39.85 -28.78
N GLN A 356 -160.85 40.02 -30.01
CA GLN A 356 -160.89 41.31 -30.73
C GLN A 356 -162.05 41.48 -31.72
N GLY A 357 -162.79 40.42 -32.06
CA GLY A 357 -163.97 40.51 -32.95
C GLY A 357 -165.31 40.86 -32.28
N ILE A 358 -165.39 40.81 -30.94
CA ILE A 358 -166.65 40.96 -30.18
C ILE A 358 -166.81 42.38 -29.58
N VAL A 359 -165.76 43.21 -29.63
CA VAL A 359 -165.72 44.52 -28.94
C VAL A 359 -166.07 45.71 -29.85
N GLU A 360 -166.17 45.53 -31.16
CA GLU A 360 -166.54 46.62 -32.10
C GLU A 360 -168.05 46.79 -32.33
N ASP A 361 -168.90 45.80 -32.00
CA ASP A 361 -170.36 45.86 -32.21
C ASP A 361 -171.18 46.45 -31.03
N VAL A 362 -170.57 46.68 -29.86
CA VAL A 362 -171.30 47.11 -28.65
C VAL A 362 -171.16 48.61 -28.34
N SER A 363 -170.23 49.33 -28.98
CA SER A 363 -169.97 50.76 -28.69
C SER A 363 -170.82 51.75 -29.49
N ASN A 364 -171.47 51.35 -30.59
CA ASN A 364 -172.30 52.28 -31.40
C ASN A 364 -173.79 52.33 -31.00
N GLY A 365 -174.23 51.52 -30.02
CA GLY A 365 -175.64 51.44 -29.57
C GLY A 365 -176.04 52.38 -28.43
N PHE A 366 -175.09 52.92 -27.65
CA PHE A 366 -175.40 53.68 -26.43
C PHE A 366 -175.55 55.21 -26.64
N GLY A 367 -175.12 55.76 -27.78
CA GLY A 367 -175.16 57.21 -28.06
C GLY A 367 -176.51 57.76 -28.51
N HIS A 368 -177.39 56.94 -29.12
CA HIS A 368 -178.65 57.43 -29.69
C HIS A 368 -179.84 57.47 -28.70
N TYR A 369 -179.77 56.71 -27.59
CA TYR A 369 -180.82 56.67 -26.56
C TYR A 369 -180.84 57.92 -25.65
N PHE A 370 -179.71 58.61 -25.49
CA PHE A 370 -179.62 59.82 -24.66
C PHE A 370 -180.13 61.10 -25.37
N ASN A 371 -180.02 61.18 -26.70
CA ASN A 371 -180.47 62.34 -27.48
C ASN A 371 -181.99 62.38 -27.70
N TYR A 372 -182.66 61.22 -27.71
CA TYR A 372 -184.13 61.12 -27.83
C TYR A 372 -184.89 61.57 -26.57
N ARG A 373 -184.24 61.56 -25.39
CA ARG A 373 -184.88 61.91 -24.11
C ARG A 373 -184.90 63.41 -23.81
N LYS A 374 -183.87 64.16 -24.24
CA LYS A 374 -183.72 65.60 -23.95
C LYS A 374 -184.57 66.49 -24.86
N ALA A 375 -184.72 66.15 -26.15
CA ALA A 375 -185.51 66.93 -27.11
C ALA A 375 -187.04 66.85 -26.89
N ARG A 376 -187.54 65.83 -26.17
CA ARG A 376 -188.98 65.60 -25.95
C ARG A 376 -189.57 66.42 -24.80
N GLU A 377 -188.75 66.91 -23.87
CA GLU A 377 -189.21 67.74 -22.74
C GLU A 377 -189.27 69.23 -23.12
N GLU A 378 -188.40 69.72 -23.99
CA GLU A 378 -188.37 71.13 -24.40
C GLU A 378 -189.54 71.52 -25.33
N LEU A 379 -190.05 70.61 -26.15
CA LEU A 379 -191.19 70.90 -27.04
C LEU A 379 -192.54 70.98 -26.30
N LYS A 380 -192.67 70.32 -25.14
CA LYS A 380 -193.89 70.38 -24.31
C LYS A 380 -194.06 71.74 -23.61
N ALA A 381 -192.97 72.48 -23.39
CA ALA A 381 -193.00 73.81 -22.80
C ALA A 381 -193.46 74.90 -23.80
N LEU A 382 -193.21 74.73 -25.10
CA LEU A 382 -193.63 75.67 -26.15
C LEU A 382 -195.12 75.55 -26.51
N VAL A 383 -195.68 74.33 -26.46
CA VAL A 383 -197.11 74.08 -26.75
C VAL A 383 -198.03 74.60 -25.62
N LEU A 384 -197.52 74.70 -24.39
CA LEU A 384 -198.26 75.33 -23.28
C LEU A 384 -198.30 76.87 -23.38
N LYS A 385 -197.28 77.48 -24.01
CA LYS A 385 -197.16 78.94 -24.15
C LYS A 385 -198.06 79.50 -25.27
N ALA A 386 -198.14 78.85 -26.42
CA ALA A 386 -199.02 79.29 -27.51
C ALA A 386 -200.52 79.11 -27.19
N ARG A 387 -200.86 78.14 -26.31
CA ARG A 387 -202.22 77.88 -25.83
C ARG A 387 -202.69 78.90 -24.77
N ILE A 388 -201.76 79.69 -24.22
CA ILE A 388 -202.02 80.85 -23.34
C ILE A 388 -202.24 82.12 -24.17
N ASP A 389 -201.61 82.25 -25.35
CA ASP A 389 -201.80 83.40 -26.25
C ASP A 389 -203.12 83.35 -27.04
N GLN A 390 -203.75 82.18 -27.14
CA GLN A 390 -205.14 82.02 -27.60
C GLN A 390 -206.19 82.59 -26.60
N TRP A 391 -205.77 82.99 -25.38
CA TRP A 391 -206.66 83.57 -24.35
C TRP A 391 -206.41 85.05 -24.06
N ARG A 392 -205.35 85.68 -24.60
CA ARG A 392 -204.98 87.05 -24.25
C ARG A 392 -205.58 88.15 -25.13
N GLU A 393 -205.96 87.89 -26.39
CA GLU A 393 -206.57 88.92 -27.27
C GLU A 393 -207.81 88.41 -28.04
N LEU A 394 -208.70 87.76 -27.29
CA LEU A 394 -210.16 87.84 -27.50
C LEU A 394 -210.75 89.03 -26.70
N MET A 395 -209.92 90.00 -26.28
CA MET A 395 -210.25 91.10 -25.34
C MET A 395 -209.70 92.48 -25.79
N SER A 396 -209.33 92.64 -27.07
CA SER A 396 -209.22 93.91 -27.83
C SER A 396 -209.48 93.62 -29.30
#